data_AF-A0A356W0J9-F1
#
_entry.id   AF-A0A356W0J9-F1
#
_cell.length_a   1.000
_cell.length_b   1.000
_cell.length_c   1.000
_cell.angle_alpha   90.00
_cell.angle_beta   90.00
_cell.angle_gamma   90.00
#
_symmetry.space_group_name_H-M   'P 1'
#
loop_
_entity.id
_entity.type
_entity.pdbx_description
1 polymer ?
#
loop_
_entity_poly.entity_id
_entity_poly.type
_entity_poly.pdbx_seq_one_letter_code
_entity_poly.pdbx_strand_id
1 'polypeptide(L)' 'TQVNPAITDLGTLILFAVVPFNLLKGVLVSVVTALLYKKVSPILHGTYRRP' A
#
# COMPACT_ATOMS: atom_id res chain seq x y z
N THR A 1 -24.25 21.64 -0.24
CA THR A 1 -23.49 21.72 -1.49
C THR A 1 -22.76 20.40 -1.71
N GLN A 2 -22.71 19.89 -2.95
CA GLN A 2 -21.92 18.68 -3.25
C GLN A 2 -20.42 19.02 -3.20
N VAL A 3 -19.61 18.13 -2.60
CA VAL A 3 -18.14 18.31 -2.46
C VAL A 3 -17.42 17.99 -3.76
N ASN A 4 -17.83 16.93 -4.46
CA ASN A 4 -17.33 16.59 -5.78
C ASN A 4 -18.51 16.22 -6.70
N PRO A 5 -18.87 17.07 -7.68
CA PRO A 5 -19.99 16.83 -8.57
C PRO A 5 -19.79 15.63 -9.51
N ALA A 6 -18.56 15.10 -9.62
CA ALA A 6 -18.27 13.89 -10.41
C ALA A 6 -18.67 12.58 -9.69
N ILE A 7 -19.09 12.65 -8.43
CA ILE A 7 -19.57 11.51 -7.66
C ILE A 7 -21.10 11.55 -7.63
N THR A 8 -21.71 10.81 -8.55
CA THR A 8 -23.16 10.78 -8.75
C THR A 8 -23.85 9.57 -8.12
N ASP A 9 -23.09 8.53 -7.82
CA ASP A 9 -23.57 7.21 -7.42
C ASP A 9 -22.45 6.42 -6.71
N LEU A 10 -22.78 5.21 -6.23
CA LEU A 10 -21.83 4.38 -5.50
C LEU A 10 -20.65 3.93 -6.37
N GLY A 11 -20.86 3.69 -7.66
CA GLY A 11 -19.80 3.26 -8.58
C GLY A 11 -18.78 4.36 -8.81
N THR A 12 -19.25 5.59 -9.05
CA THR A 12 -18.37 6.76 -9.21
C THR A 12 -17.62 7.10 -7.91
N LEU A 13 -18.23 6.89 -6.74
CA LEU A 13 -17.55 6.99 -5.45
C LEU A 13 -16.41 5.97 -5.32
N ILE A 14 -16.68 4.70 -5.67
CA ILE A 14 -15.67 3.64 -5.60
C ILE A 14 -14.50 3.97 -6.52
N LEU A 15 -14.79 4.33 -7.77
CA LEU A 15 -13.76 4.59 -8.78
C LEU A 15 -12.90 5.82 -8.45
N PHE A 16 -13.49 6.92 -7.98
CA PHE A 16 -12.76 8.17 -7.76
C PHE A 16 -12.18 8.34 -6.35
N ALA A 17 -12.72 7.66 -5.34
CA ALA A 17 -12.23 7.79 -3.97
C ALA A 17 -11.60 6.49 -3.46
N VAL A 18 -12.33 5.37 -3.54
CA VAL A 18 -11.95 4.13 -2.87
C VAL A 18 -10.78 3.44 -3.57
N VAL A 19 -10.86 3.28 -4.90
CA VAL A 19 -9.82 2.65 -5.73
C VAL A 19 -8.48 3.40 -5.61
N PRO A 20 -8.38 4.71 -5.88
CA PRO A 20 -7.09 5.41 -5.80
C PRO A 20 -6.49 5.39 -4.39
N PHE A 21 -7.32 5.56 -3.35
CA PHE A 21 -6.85 5.51 -1.96
C PHE A 21 -6.33 4.13 -1.57
N ASN A 22 -7.03 3.06 -1.96
CA ASN A 22 -6.63 1.70 -1.64
C ASN A 22 -5.40 1.26 -2.44
N LEU A 23 -5.26 1.69 -3.70
CA LEU A 23 -4.05 1.47 -4.50
C LEU A 23 -2.85 2.17 -3.86
N LEU A 24 -3.00 3.44 -3.45
CA LEU A 24 -1.96 4.17 -2.74
C LEU A 24 -1.54 3.43 -1.46
N LYS A 25 -2.52 2.99 -0.64
CA LYS A 25 -2.22 2.18 0.56
C LYS A 25 -1.45 0.92 0.24
N GLY A 26 -1.88 0.18 -0.79
CA GLY A 26 -1.22 -1.06 -1.23
C GLY A 26 0.23 -0.80 -1.61
N VAL A 27 0.48 0.23 -2.44
CA VAL A 27 1.83 0.64 -2.84
C VAL A 27 2.66 1.03 -1.62
N LEU A 28 2.12 1.85 -0.72
CA LEU A 28 2.84 2.27 0.49
C LEU A 28 3.24 1.07 1.36
N VAL A 29 2.31 0.15 1.62
CA VAL A 29 2.58 -1.08 2.38
C VAL A 29 3.64 -1.94 1.69
N SER A 30 3.56 -2.12 0.37
CA SER A 30 4.56 -2.88 -0.39
C SER A 30 5.94 -2.24 -0.33
N VAL A 31 6.04 -0.91 -0.48
CA VAL A 31 7.31 -0.18 -0.38
C VAL A 31 7.89 -0.34 1.02
N VAL A 32 7.10 -0.10 2.07
CA VAL A 32 7.54 -0.26 3.46
C VAL A 32 8.00 -1.70 3.71
N THR A 33 7.22 -2.69 3.25
CA THR A 33 7.56 -4.10 3.41
C THR A 33 8.85 -4.44 2.69
N ALA A 34 9.08 -3.97 1.46
CA ALA A 34 10.31 -4.21 0.71
C ALA A 34 11.54 -3.59 1.41
N LEU A 35 11.41 -2.37 1.92
CA LEU A 35 12.48 -1.68 2.65
C LEU A 35 12.81 -2.40 3.96
N LEU A 36 11.79 -2.83 4.72
CA LEU A 36 11.96 -3.60 5.94
C LEU A 36 12.55 -4.97 5.64
N TYR A 37 12.07 -5.66 4.60
CA TYR A 37 12.56 -6.98 4.20
C TYR A 37 14.05 -6.99 3.95
N LYS A 38 14.64 -5.91 3.38
CA LYS A 38 16.10 -5.81 3.24
C LYS A 38 16.86 -5.94 4.56
N LYS A 39 16.31 -5.40 5.67
CA LYS A 39 16.93 -5.50 7.01
C LYS A 39 16.68 -6.86 7.67
N VAL A 40 15.51 -7.46 7.44
CA VAL A 40 15.13 -8.73 8.07
C VAL A 40 15.63 -9.96 7.27
N SER A 41 15.88 -9.78 5.97
CA SER A 41 16.33 -10.82 5.02
C SER A 41 17.55 -11.61 5.50
N PRO A 42 18.63 -11.01 6.07
CA PRO A 42 19.78 -11.77 6.57
C PRO A 42 19.45 -12.71 7.73
N ILE A 43 18.44 -12.35 8.54
CA ILE A 43 17.96 -13.15 9.67
C ILE A 43 17.11 -14.32 9.15
N LEU A 44 16.25 -14.05 8.16
CA LEU A 44 15.35 -15.04 7.55
C LEU A 44 16.08 -16.05 6.65
N HIS A 45 17.05 -15.60 5.85
CA HIS A 45 17.82 -16.48 4.96
C HIS A 45 19.00 -17.18 5.65
N GLY A 46 19.07 -17.12 6.99
CA GLY A 46 20.09 -17.85 7.75
C GLY A 46 21.54 -17.39 7.48
N THR A 47 21.73 -16.23 6.83
CA THR A 47 23.07 -15.64 6.65
C THR A 47 23.62 -15.02 7.94
N TYR A 48 22.91 -15.19 9.04
CA TYR A 48 23.40 -14.95 10.39
C TYR A 48 24.52 -15.94 10.73
N ARG A 49 25.71 -15.67 10.18
CA ARG A 49 26.98 -16.30 10.52
C ARG A 49 27.35 -15.82 11.93
N ARG A 50 26.91 -16.54 12.96
CA ARG A 50 27.52 -16.40 14.29
C ARG A 50 29.00 -16.83 14.19
N PRO A 51 29.92 -16.17 14.92
CA PRO A 51 31.22 -16.77 15.21
C PRO A 51 31.04 -18.05 16.03
#